data_AF-A0A2N2N8W5-F1
#
_entry.id   AF-A0A2N2N8W5-F1
#
_cell.length_a   1.000
_cell.length_b   1.000
_cell.length_c   1.000
_cell.angle_alpha   90.00
_cell.angle_beta   90.00
_cell.angle_gamma   90.00
#
_symmetry.space_group_name_H-M   'P 1'
#
loop_
_entity.id
_entity.type
_entity.pdbx_description
1 polymer ?
#
loop_
_entity_poly.entity_id
_entity_poly.type
_entity_poly.pdbx_seq_one_letter_code
_entity_poly.pdbx_strand_id
1 'polypeptide(L)' 'MKPILLLDDSLQVEVFFESDDCGYEDNICLKIIESCAEVEKVFLHDESHLYLTPVQAQELVNALDQAIKLSSFAKK' A
#
# COMPACT_ATOMS: atom_id res chain seq x y z
N MET A 1 11.53 4.12 2.34
CA MET A 1 11.57 3.56 0.96
C MET A 1 11.07 4.64 -0.01
N LYS A 2 11.24 4.49 -1.33
CA LYS A 2 10.62 5.43 -2.27
C LYS A 2 9.10 5.17 -2.35
N PRO A 3 8.26 6.21 -2.43
CA PRO A 3 6.82 6.04 -2.62
C PRO A 3 6.51 5.35 -3.95
N ILE A 4 5.46 4.54 -3.94
CA ILE A 4 4.86 3.95 -5.14
C ILE A 4 3.77 4.91 -5.62
N LEU A 5 3.85 5.31 -6.89
CA LEU A 5 2.87 6.18 -7.52
C LEU A 5 1.89 5.34 -8.34
N LEU A 6 0.61 5.59 -8.14
CA LEU A 6 -0.53 4.92 -8.77
C LEU A 6 -1.52 5.97 -9.26
N LEU A 7 -2.47 5.56 -10.12
CA LEU A 7 -3.52 6.43 -10.67
C LEU A 7 -2.94 7.74 -11.25
N ASP A 8 -2.02 7.63 -12.21
CA ASP A 8 -1.38 8.79 -12.86
C ASP A 8 -0.76 9.77 -11.84
N ASP A 9 -0.04 9.22 -10.86
CA ASP A 9 0.64 9.93 -9.77
C ASP A 9 -0.29 10.65 -8.78
N SER A 10 -1.62 10.46 -8.88
CA SER A 10 -2.59 11.06 -7.96
C SER A 10 -2.76 10.28 -6.65
N LEU A 11 -2.27 9.04 -6.60
CA LEU A 11 -2.31 8.15 -5.45
C LEU A 11 -0.89 7.70 -5.10
N GLN A 12 -0.41 8.13 -3.95
CA GLN A 12 0.90 7.77 -3.43
C GLN A 12 0.77 6.76 -2.29
N VAL A 13 1.54 5.67 -2.38
CA VAL A 13 1.60 4.62 -1.34
C VAL A 13 3.02 4.52 -0.82
N GLU A 14 3.17 4.65 0.50
CA GLU A 14 4.42 4.45 1.22
C GLU A 14 4.30 3.26 2.16
N VAL A 15 5.35 2.44 2.22
CA VAL A 15 5.42 1.29 3.12
C VAL A 15 6.64 1.45 4.01
N PHE A 16 6.42 1.41 5.32
CA PHE A 16 7.49 1.53 6.30
C PHE A 16 7.15 0.78 7.59
N PHE A 17 8.21 0.48 8.35
CA PHE A 17 8.08 -0.05 9.70
C PHE A 17 7.90 1.14 10.66
N GLU A 18 6.84 1.12 11.47
CA GLU A 18 6.57 2.15 12.46
C GLU A 18 7.24 1.77 13.78
N SER A 19 8.38 2.41 14.06
CA SER A 19 9.16 2.11 15.26
C SER A 19 8.47 2.58 16.54
N ASP A 20 7.62 3.60 16.45
CA ASP A 20 6.90 4.12 17.63
C ASP A 20 5.78 3.15 18.08
N ASP A 21 5.32 2.26 17.19
CA ASP A 21 4.34 1.19 17.45
C ASP A 21 4.98 -0.19 17.74
N CYS A 22 6.26 -0.24 18.16
CA CYS A 22 6.91 -1.50 18.53
C CYS A 22 6.22 -2.27 19.68
N GLY A 23 5.30 -1.63 20.41
CA GLY A 23 4.46 -2.27 21.42
C GLY A 23 3.26 -3.06 20.86
N TYR A 24 2.97 -2.92 19.57
CA TYR A 24 1.86 -3.56 18.88
C TYR A 24 2.37 -4.55 17.82
N GLU A 25 1.55 -5.57 17.54
CA GLU A 25 1.91 -6.63 16.59
C GLU A 25 1.78 -6.16 15.12
N ASP A 26 1.08 -5.05 14.88
CA ASP A 26 0.81 -4.42 13.59
C ASP A 26 1.70 -3.19 13.35
N ASN A 27 3.01 -3.41 13.35
CA ASN A 27 4.03 -2.35 13.22
C ASN A 27 4.50 -2.08 11.78
N ILE A 28 3.77 -2.56 10.78
CA ILE A 28 4.01 -2.24 9.37
C ILE A 28 2.91 -1.29 8.90
N CYS A 29 3.29 -0.07 8.55
CA CYS A 29 2.36 0.96 8.08
C CYS A 29 2.38 1.07 6.56
N LEU A 30 1.19 1.03 5.96
CA LEU A 30 0.92 1.46 4.60
C LEU A 30 0.25 2.83 4.69
N LYS A 31 0.99 3.86 4.30
CA LYS A 31 0.50 5.22 4.22
C LYS A 31 0.03 5.50 2.79
N ILE A 32 -1.21 5.94 2.66
CA ILE A 32 -1.85 6.27 1.40
C ILE A 32 -2.15 7.76 1.40
N ILE A 33 -1.73 8.45 0.35
CA ILE A 33 -1.90 9.89 0.18
C ILE A 33 -2.58 10.12 -1.17
N GLU A 34 -3.68 10.87 -1.16
CA GLU A 34 -4.44 11.21 -2.37
C GLU A 34 -4.35 12.71 -2.65
N SER A 35 -3.70 13.06 -3.77
CA SER A 35 -3.49 14.46 -4.18
C SER A 35 -4.50 14.94 -5.24
N CYS A 36 -5.62 14.25 -5.39
CA CYS A 36 -6.70 14.56 -6.33
C CYS A 36 -7.87 15.33 -5.67
N ALA A 37 -8.85 15.76 -6.48
CA ALA A 37 -10.06 16.39 -5.96
C ALA A 37 -10.87 15.40 -5.10
N GLU A 38 -11.61 15.89 -4.10
CA GLU A 38 -12.37 15.04 -3.18
C GLU A 38 -13.30 14.04 -3.89
N VAL A 39 -13.88 14.42 -5.02
CA VAL A 39 -14.79 13.57 -5.80
C VAL A 39 -14.09 12.41 -6.51
N GLU A 40 -12.77 12.47 -6.64
CA GLU A 40 -11.92 11.46 -7.28
C GLU A 40 -11.18 10.58 -6.24
N LYS A 41 -11.21 10.98 -4.97
CA LYS A 41 -10.57 10.23 -3.88
C LYS A 41 -11.24 8.87 -3.69
N VAL A 42 -10.43 7.82 -3.65
CA VAL A 42 -10.86 6.45 -3.38
C VAL A 42 -11.07 6.24 -1.88
N PHE A 43 -10.18 6.80 -1.05
CA PHE A 43 -10.23 6.67 0.41
C PHE A 43 -10.97 7.82 1.07
N LEU A 44 -11.38 8.84 0.30
CA LEU A 44 -12.12 10.03 0.75
C LEU A 44 -11.42 10.84 1.84
N HIS A 45 -10.11 10.61 2.03
CA HIS A 45 -9.26 11.26 3.01
C HIS A 45 -7.97 11.74 2.34
N ASP A 46 -7.39 12.84 2.82
CA ASP A 46 -6.08 13.30 2.31
C ASP A 46 -4.97 12.29 2.61
N GLU A 47 -5.06 11.64 3.76
CA GLU A 47 -4.08 10.70 4.27
C GLU A 47 -4.80 9.55 4.99
N SER A 48 -4.43 8.31 4.67
CA SER A 48 -4.92 7.11 5.31
C SER A 48 -3.76 6.22 5.74
N HIS A 49 -3.84 5.67 6.94
CA HIS A 49 -2.85 4.72 7.47
C HIS A 49 -3.51 3.36 7.65
N LEU A 50 -2.86 2.34 7.12
CA LEU A 50 -3.24 0.95 7.29
C LEU A 50 -2.09 0.24 8.00
N TYR A 51 -2.36 -0.23 9.21
CA TYR A 51 -1.41 -0.99 10.01
C TYR A 51 -1.62 -2.47 9.78
N LEU A 52 -0.51 -3.18 9.55
CA LEU A 52 -0.49 -4.60 9.24
C LEU A 52 0.45 -5.33 10.18
N THR A 53 0.02 -6.51 10.59
CA THR A 53 0.93 -7.50 11.17
C THR A 53 1.92 -8.02 10.12
N PRO A 54 3.09 -8.55 10.51
CA PRO A 54 4.02 -9.20 9.59
C PRO A 54 3.37 -10.32 8.76
N VAL A 55 2.41 -11.05 9.33
CA VAL A 55 1.69 -12.12 8.63
C VAL A 55 0.83 -11.54 7.50
N GLN A 56 0.02 -10.52 7.79
CA GLN A 56 -0.83 -9.87 6.78
C GLN A 56 0.00 -9.19 5.68
N ALA A 57 1.10 -8.54 6.05
CA ALA A 57 2.02 -7.96 5.08
C ALA A 57 2.59 -9.03 4.14
N GLN A 58 2.97 -10.20 4.68
CA GLN A 58 3.45 -11.32 3.87
C GLN A 58 2.36 -11.89 2.94
N GLU A 59 1.11 -11.96 3.40
CA GLU A 59 -0.03 -12.37 2.57
C GLU A 59 -0.26 -11.42 1.39
N LEU A 60 -0.18 -10.10 1.62
CA LEU A 60 -0.26 -9.10 0.54
C LEU A 60 0.87 -9.26 -0.48
N VAL A 61 2.11 -9.45 -0.01
CA VAL A 61 3.26 -9.70 -0.89
C VAL A 61 3.02 -10.92 -1.77
N ASN A 62 2.53 -12.02 -1.17
CA ASN A 62 2.25 -13.25 -1.90
C ASN A 62 1.15 -13.06 -2.94
N ALA A 63 0.07 -12.34 -2.59
CA ALA A 63 -1.02 -12.05 -3.52
C ALA A 63 -0.55 -11.20 -4.71
N LEU A 64 0.25 -10.17 -4.46
CA LEU A 64 0.85 -9.33 -5.50
C LEU A 64 1.80 -10.12 -6.41
N ASP A 65 2.68 -10.95 -5.84
CA ASP A 65 3.60 -11.80 -6.60
C ASP A 65 2.85 -12.80 -7.50
N GLN A 66 1.77 -13.40 -7.00
CA GLN A 66 0.91 -14.26 -7.81
C GLN A 66 0.26 -13.50 -8.98
N ALA A 67 -0.29 -12.30 -8.72
CA ALA A 67 -0.88 -11.46 -9.76
C ALA A 67 0.16 -11.05 -10.83
N ILE A 68 1.38 -10.70 -10.40
CA ILE A 68 2.50 -10.39 -11.30
C ILE A 68 2.79 -11.58 -12.22
N LYS A 69 2.94 -12.78 -11.66
CA LYS A 69 3.18 -14.00 -12.42
C LYS A 69 2.09 -14.19 -13.47
N LEU A 70 0.82 -14.15 -13.08
CA LEU A 70 -0.32 -14.30 -14.02
C LEU A 70 -0.34 -13.22 -15.11
N SER A 71 -0.09 -11.97 -14.76
CA SER A 71 -0.05 -10.85 -15.74
C SER A 71 1.08 -11.01 -16.75
N SER A 72 2.20 -11.61 -16.35
CA SER A 72 3.33 -11.89 -17.23
C SER A 72 3.07 -13.08 -18.16
N PHE A 73 2.27 -14.07 -17.72
CA PHE A 73 1.81 -15.17 -18.58
C PHE A 73 0.81 -14.71 -19.63
N ALA A 74 -0.01 -13.71 -19.34
CA ALA A 74 -0.98 -13.15 -20.29
C ALA A 74 -0.35 -12.34 -21.45
N LYS A 75 0.97 -12.08 -21.39
CA LYS A 75 1.73 -11.36 -22.44
C LYS A 75 2.46 -12.28 -23.43
N LYS A 76 2.23 -13.60 -23.39
CA LYS A 76 2.79 -14.57 -24.35
C LYS A 76 1.75 -15.07 -25.34
#